data_AF-A0A946ISA7-F1
#
_entry.id   AF-A0A946ISA7-F1
#
_cell.length_a   1.000
_cell.length_b   1.000
_cell.length_c   1.000
_cell.angle_alpha   90.00
_cell.angle_beta   90.00
_cell.angle_gamma   90.00
#
_symmetry.space_group_name_H-M   'P 1'
#
loop_
_entity.id
_entity.type
_entity.pdbx_description
1 polymer ?
#
loop_
_entity_poly.entity_id
_entity_poly.type
_entity_poly.pdbx_seq_one_letter_code
_entity_poly.pdbx_strand_id
1 'polypeptide(L)'
;MCLARIAYGPLIPSMINTDWVTKAEAGYLGAFNGFGYIVGCLMALWLPQITGIRLLMRGSLILAVIGIGMCFWNLGFAWLSLGRFLSGSAAAIMVIHTTALIVRSFSEKSKEKLLGFAISGGGITIVIISLSLPYFVKNGPSDGWFLEAIITLFVALVAWPFISTAPHQRQPSKDAIKPLEFRRGRLVLLTGISYMLMSISILPHTL
;
A
#
# COMPACT_ATOMS: atom_id res chain seq x y z
N MET A 1 -4.46 1.94 -3.52
CA MET A 1 -4.02 1.15 -2.35
C MET A 1 -3.18 1.92 -1.32
N CYS A 2 -2.72 3.15 -1.57
CA CYS A 2 -2.12 4.01 -0.53
C CYS A 2 -3.08 4.42 0.61
N LEU A 3 -4.30 3.88 0.66
CA LEU A 3 -5.36 4.27 1.60
C LEU A 3 -5.02 3.80 3.03
N ALA A 4 -4.61 2.54 3.18
CA ALA A 4 -4.25 1.93 4.47
C ALA A 4 -3.09 2.62 5.23
N ARG A 5 -2.27 3.42 4.53
CA ARG A 5 -1.18 4.20 5.14
C ARG A 5 -1.63 5.60 5.57
N ILE A 6 -2.62 6.19 4.91
CA ILE A 6 -2.95 7.61 5.05
C ILE A 6 -4.22 7.82 5.90
N ALA A 7 -5.21 6.93 5.78
CA ALA A 7 -6.37 6.92 6.65
C ALA A 7 -6.05 6.45 8.09
N TYR A 8 -4.88 5.86 8.31
CA TYR A 8 -4.43 5.48 9.64
C TYR A 8 -4.28 6.68 10.58
N GLY A 9 -3.85 7.84 10.06
CA GLY A 9 -3.63 9.06 10.85
C GLY A 9 -4.86 9.46 11.68
N PRO A 10 -6.04 9.67 11.05
CA PRO A 10 -7.27 9.98 11.77
C PRO A 10 -7.79 8.88 12.72
N LEU A 11 -7.39 7.62 12.51
CA LEU A 11 -7.77 6.49 13.38
C LEU A 11 -6.94 6.44 14.68
N ILE A 12 -5.68 6.92 14.66
CA ILE A 12 -4.76 6.87 15.80
C ILE A 12 -5.36 7.44 17.09
N PRO A 13 -5.91 8.68 17.11
CA PRO A 13 -6.46 9.24 18.34
C PRO A 13 -7.58 8.40 18.95
N SER A 14 -8.44 7.82 18.10
CA SER A 14 -9.53 6.97 18.58
C SER A 14 -9.04 5.67 19.19
N MET A 15 -8.09 4.98 18.54
CA MET A 15 -7.53 3.74 19.11
C MET A 15 -6.79 3.97 20.42
N ILE A 16 -6.14 5.12 20.59
CA ILE A 16 -5.49 5.49 21.86
C ILE A 16 -6.55 5.81 22.93
N ASN A 17 -7.56 6.61 22.60
CA ASN A 17 -8.60 7.01 23.54
C ASN A 17 -9.49 5.84 23.99
N THR A 18 -9.59 4.77 23.20
CA THR A 18 -10.32 3.54 23.56
C THR A 18 -9.43 2.43 24.11
N ASP A 19 -8.17 2.74 24.48
CA ASP A 19 -7.20 1.78 25.02
C ASP A 19 -6.94 0.54 24.14
N TRP A 20 -7.11 0.66 22.82
CA TRP A 20 -6.78 -0.43 21.89
C TRP A 20 -5.28 -0.61 21.75
N VAL A 21 -4.55 0.50 21.73
CA VAL A 21 -3.09 0.56 21.65
C VAL A 21 -2.57 1.78 22.39
N THR A 22 -1.38 1.65 22.96
CA THR A 22 -0.62 2.78 23.48
C THR A 22 -0.12 3.68 22.34
N LYS A 23 0.32 4.90 22.67
CA LYS A 23 0.96 5.82 21.70
C LYS A 23 2.15 5.16 20.98
N ALA A 24 2.98 4.41 21.70
CA ALA A 24 4.14 3.73 21.13
C ALA A 24 3.72 2.60 20.17
N GLU A 25 2.75 1.78 20.59
CA GLU A 25 2.19 0.71 19.76
C GLU A 25 1.51 1.24 18.50
N ALA A 26 0.82 2.39 18.57
CA ALA A 26 0.28 3.04 17.38
C ALA A 26 1.39 3.40 16.37
N GLY A 27 2.56 3.85 16.85
CA GLY A 27 3.74 4.05 16.02
C GLY A 27 4.24 2.73 15.40
N TYR A 28 4.34 1.67 16.20
CA TYR A 28 4.78 0.36 15.72
C TYR A 28 3.83 -0.27 14.70
N LEU A 29 2.52 -0.10 14.82
CA LEU A 29 1.55 -0.55 13.81
C LEU A 29 1.83 0.10 12.43
N GLY A 30 2.20 1.37 12.43
CA GLY A 30 2.66 2.06 11.22
C GLY A 30 3.96 1.46 10.68
N ALA A 31 4.90 1.13 11.57
CA ALA A 31 6.16 0.48 11.20
C ALA A 31 5.94 -0.92 10.59
N PHE A 32 5.05 -1.74 11.16
CA PHE A 32 4.69 -3.06 10.60
C PHE A 32 4.05 -2.95 9.21
N ASN A 33 3.24 -1.92 8.95
CA ASN A 33 2.73 -1.65 7.62
C ASN A 33 3.86 -1.32 6.62
N GLY A 34 4.80 -0.47 7.03
CA GLY A 34 5.99 -0.14 6.23
C GLY A 34 6.89 -1.36 5.99
N PHE A 35 7.08 -2.19 7.01
CA PHE A 35 7.84 -3.44 6.90
C PHE A 35 7.18 -4.41 5.91
N GLY A 36 5.86 -4.58 6.00
CA GLY A 36 5.07 -5.33 5.02
C GLY A 36 5.25 -4.79 3.61
N TYR A 37 5.25 -3.47 3.43
CA TYR A 37 5.50 -2.86 2.13
C TYR A 37 6.87 -3.26 1.53
N ILE A 38 7.93 -3.25 2.34
CA ILE A 38 9.27 -3.69 1.90
C ILE A 38 9.24 -5.16 1.46
N VAL A 39 8.64 -6.03 2.28
CA VAL A 39 8.49 -7.46 1.94
C VAL A 39 7.67 -7.63 0.66
N GLY A 40 6.57 -6.92 0.52
CA GLY A 40 5.74 -6.92 -0.68
C GLY A 40 6.48 -6.45 -1.93
N CYS A 41 7.40 -5.47 -1.82
CA CYS A 41 8.27 -5.07 -2.91
C CYS A 41 9.20 -6.21 -3.37
N LEU A 42 9.80 -6.94 -2.43
CA LEU A 42 10.65 -8.10 -2.74
C LEU A 42 9.83 -9.22 -3.39
N MET A 43 8.64 -9.51 -2.85
CA MET A 43 7.70 -10.48 -3.43
C MET A 43 7.31 -10.08 -4.85
N ALA A 44 7.04 -8.80 -5.09
CA ALA A 44 6.70 -8.28 -6.41
C ALA A 44 7.82 -8.46 -7.45
N LEU A 45 9.07 -8.61 -7.04
CA LEU A 45 10.19 -8.86 -7.96
C LEU A 45 10.31 -10.34 -8.34
N TRP A 46 10.06 -11.25 -7.38
CA TRP A 46 10.37 -12.68 -7.54
C TRP A 46 9.14 -13.55 -7.82
N LEU A 47 8.04 -13.34 -7.10
CA LEU A 47 6.84 -14.18 -7.24
C LEU A 47 6.21 -14.18 -8.64
N PRO A 48 6.22 -13.10 -9.44
CA PRO A 48 5.63 -13.13 -10.78
C PRO A 48 6.27 -14.17 -11.69
N GLN A 49 7.54 -14.54 -11.44
CA GLN A 49 8.24 -15.57 -12.19
C GLN A 49 7.68 -16.96 -11.90
N ILE A 50 7.09 -17.17 -10.73
CA ILE A 50 6.58 -18.47 -10.26
C ILE A 50 5.06 -18.55 -10.46
N THR A 51 4.32 -17.57 -9.96
CA THR A 51 2.84 -17.58 -9.90
C THR A 51 2.17 -16.85 -11.06
N GLY A 52 2.93 -16.03 -11.78
CA GLY A 52 2.40 -15.13 -12.80
C GLY A 52 1.79 -13.85 -12.22
N ILE A 53 1.93 -12.76 -12.96
CA ILE A 53 1.48 -11.40 -12.56
C ILE A 53 0.00 -11.38 -12.17
N ARG A 54 -0.86 -12.05 -12.95
CA ARG A 54 -2.31 -12.06 -12.73
C ARG A 54 -2.69 -12.67 -11.37
N LEU A 55 -2.11 -13.83 -11.05
CA LEU A 55 -2.41 -14.51 -9.78
C LEU A 55 -1.85 -13.71 -8.61
N LEU A 56 -0.66 -13.13 -8.76
CA LEU A 56 -0.07 -12.28 -7.74
C LEU A 56 -0.91 -11.02 -7.44
N MET A 57 -1.40 -10.34 -8.49
CA MET A 57 -2.26 -9.16 -8.31
C MET A 57 -3.64 -9.49 -7.72
N ARG A 58 -4.22 -10.65 -8.06
CA ARG A 58 -5.45 -11.13 -7.42
C ARG A 58 -5.22 -11.49 -5.95
N GLY A 59 -4.12 -12.20 -5.68
CA GLY A 59 -3.70 -12.55 -4.33
C GLY A 59 -3.50 -11.30 -3.47
N SER A 60 -2.86 -10.26 -4.00
CA SER A 60 -2.66 -9.01 -3.26
C SER A 60 -3.96 -8.27 -3.00
N LEU A 61 -4.93 -8.26 -3.93
CA LEU A 61 -6.27 -7.71 -3.65
C LEU A 61 -6.95 -8.40 -2.47
N ILE A 62 -6.95 -9.74 -2.47
CA ILE A 62 -7.52 -10.53 -1.38
C ILE A 62 -6.77 -10.25 -0.08
N LEU A 63 -5.44 -10.22 -0.12
CA LEU A 63 -4.59 -9.98 1.05
C LEU A 63 -4.83 -8.59 1.66
N ALA A 64 -5.09 -7.57 0.84
CA ALA A 64 -5.44 -6.25 1.34
C ALA A 64 -6.80 -6.22 2.04
N VAL A 65 -7.82 -6.85 1.45
CA VAL A 65 -9.16 -6.94 2.06
C VAL A 65 -9.08 -7.68 3.39
N ILE A 66 -8.35 -8.81 3.43
CA ILE A 66 -8.16 -9.58 4.67
C ILE A 66 -7.37 -8.74 5.69
N GLY A 67 -6.24 -8.14 5.31
CA GLY A 67 -5.40 -7.40 6.24
C GLY A 67 -6.10 -6.21 6.89
N ILE A 68 -6.89 -5.46 6.11
CA ILE A 68 -7.69 -4.34 6.63
C ILE A 68 -8.90 -4.87 7.41
N GLY A 69 -9.58 -5.90 6.91
CA GLY A 69 -10.71 -6.54 7.60
C GLY A 69 -10.33 -7.13 8.97
N MET A 70 -9.12 -7.68 9.10
CA MET A 70 -8.60 -8.14 10.40
C MET A 70 -8.53 -7.01 11.42
N CYS A 71 -8.21 -5.78 10.98
CA CYS A 71 -8.10 -4.62 11.87
C CYS A 71 -9.46 -4.17 12.44
N PHE A 72 -10.58 -4.68 11.92
CA PHE A 72 -11.91 -4.44 12.48
C PHE A 72 -12.07 -4.97 13.90
N TRP A 73 -11.46 -6.11 14.21
CA TRP A 73 -11.48 -6.69 15.56
C TRP A 73 -10.22 -6.34 16.34
N ASN A 74 -10.39 -5.78 17.53
CA ASN A 74 -9.30 -5.62 18.47
C ASN A 74 -9.03 -6.93 19.21
N LEU A 75 -8.13 -7.75 18.66
CA LEU A 75 -7.56 -8.93 19.33
C LEU A 75 -6.16 -8.66 19.89
N GLY A 76 -5.84 -7.38 20.11
CA GLY A 76 -4.55 -6.92 20.64
C GLY A 76 -3.53 -6.54 19.57
N PHE A 77 -2.41 -6.00 20.06
CA PHE A 77 -1.36 -5.40 19.22
C PHE A 77 -0.79 -6.35 18.17
N ALA A 78 -0.52 -7.62 18.51
CA ALA A 78 0.05 -8.59 17.57
C ALA A 78 -0.88 -8.88 16.39
N TRP A 79 -2.19 -8.95 16.64
CA TRP A 79 -3.20 -9.17 15.62
C TRP A 79 -3.31 -7.98 14.67
N LEU A 80 -3.39 -6.77 15.23
CA LEU A 80 -3.41 -5.53 14.45
C LEU A 80 -2.13 -5.39 13.62
N SER A 81 -0.96 -5.72 14.20
CA SER A 81 0.34 -5.69 13.51
C SER A 81 0.36 -6.62 12.31
N LEU A 82 -0.20 -7.83 12.44
CA LEU A 82 -0.32 -8.78 11.34
C LEU A 82 -1.23 -8.24 10.22
N GLY A 83 -2.40 -7.70 10.58
CA GLY A 83 -3.31 -7.07 9.61
C GLY A 83 -2.64 -5.94 8.83
N ARG A 84 -1.85 -5.10 9.53
CA ARG A 84 -1.06 -4.02 8.92
C ARG A 84 0.06 -4.50 8.03
N PHE A 85 0.77 -5.55 8.45
CA PHE A 85 1.82 -6.15 7.64
C PHE A 85 1.26 -6.71 6.31
N LEU A 86 0.13 -7.40 6.37
CA LEU A 86 -0.55 -7.96 5.20
C LEU A 86 -1.03 -6.87 4.24
N SER A 87 -1.68 -5.83 4.77
CA SER A 87 -2.16 -4.71 3.95
C SER A 87 -1.01 -3.93 3.32
N GLY A 88 0.10 -3.74 4.03
CA GLY A 88 1.32 -3.11 3.50
C GLY A 88 1.94 -3.92 2.36
N SER A 89 2.06 -5.24 2.55
CA SER A 89 2.60 -6.15 1.52
C SER A 89 1.75 -6.13 0.25
N ALA A 90 0.43 -6.18 0.40
CA ALA A 90 -0.50 -6.09 -0.71
C ALA A 90 -0.39 -4.77 -1.49
N ALA A 91 -0.28 -3.65 -0.77
CA ALA A 91 -0.17 -2.33 -1.36
C ALA A 91 1.08 -2.19 -2.24
N ALA A 92 2.23 -2.70 -1.79
CA ALA A 92 3.47 -2.69 -2.57
C ALA A 92 3.34 -3.46 -3.88
N ILE A 93 2.81 -4.69 -3.81
CA ILE A 93 2.62 -5.54 -4.99
C ILE A 93 1.76 -4.84 -6.04
N MET A 94 0.64 -4.25 -5.61
CA MET A 94 -0.25 -3.52 -6.50
C MET A 94 0.41 -2.29 -7.11
N VAL A 95 1.10 -1.46 -6.32
CA VAL A 95 1.74 -0.23 -6.82
C VAL A 95 2.77 -0.57 -7.91
N ILE A 96 3.63 -1.56 -7.67
CA ILE A 96 4.67 -1.95 -8.61
C ILE A 96 4.07 -2.44 -9.93
N HIS A 97 3.12 -3.37 -9.86
CA HIS A 97 2.57 -4.00 -11.06
C HIS A 97 1.60 -3.11 -11.83
N THR A 98 0.80 -2.30 -11.13
CA THR A 98 -0.10 -1.33 -11.77
C THR A 98 0.70 -0.26 -12.52
N THR A 99 1.77 0.26 -11.92
CA THR A 99 2.66 1.22 -12.58
C THR A 99 3.34 0.59 -13.80
N ALA A 100 3.83 -0.65 -13.69
CA ALA A 100 4.43 -1.37 -14.81
C ALA A 100 3.43 -1.61 -15.97
N LEU A 101 2.16 -1.93 -15.66
CA LEU A 101 1.09 -2.08 -16.65
C LEU A 101 0.81 -0.77 -17.39
N ILE A 102 0.62 0.34 -16.65
CA ILE A 102 0.36 1.66 -17.24
C ILE A 102 1.51 2.08 -18.17
N VAL A 103 2.76 1.86 -17.75
CA VAL A 103 3.93 2.22 -18.57
C VAL A 103 4.03 1.39 -19.86
N ARG A 104 3.61 0.13 -19.85
CA ARG A 104 3.72 -0.78 -21.00
C ARG A 104 2.53 -0.69 -21.98
N SER A 105 1.34 -0.35 -21.50
CA SER A 105 0.11 -0.42 -22.30
C SER A 105 -0.23 0.86 -23.04
N PHE A 106 0.46 1.98 -22.80
CA PHE A 106 0.09 3.30 -23.34
C PHE A 106 1.24 3.99 -24.09
N SER A 107 0.90 4.64 -25.20
CA SER A 107 1.80 5.52 -25.97
C SER A 107 2.28 6.72 -25.14
N GLU A 108 3.51 7.18 -25.36
CA GLU A 108 4.19 8.29 -24.65
C GLU A 108 3.27 9.53 -24.43
N LYS A 109 2.48 9.93 -25.43
CA LYS A 109 1.56 11.09 -25.32
C LYS A 109 0.36 10.90 -24.40
N SER A 110 -0.08 9.66 -24.16
CA SER A 110 -1.24 9.35 -23.31
C SER A 110 -0.84 8.91 -21.90
N LYS A 111 0.40 8.42 -21.76
CA LYS A 111 1.00 7.92 -20.52
C LYS A 111 1.05 8.99 -19.42
N GLU A 112 1.49 10.21 -19.75
CA GLU A 112 1.60 11.31 -18.77
C GLU A 112 0.23 11.72 -18.21
N LYS A 113 -0.78 11.85 -19.09
CA LYS A 113 -2.16 12.20 -18.66
C LYS A 113 -2.77 11.11 -17.78
N LEU A 114 -2.55 9.85 -18.13
CA LEU A 114 -3.11 8.72 -17.38
C LEU A 114 -2.43 8.53 -16.01
N LEU A 115 -1.11 8.69 -15.94
CA LEU A 115 -0.37 8.74 -14.68
C LEU A 115 -0.82 9.92 -13.81
N GLY A 116 -0.98 11.10 -14.41
CA GLY A 116 -1.52 12.28 -13.72
C GLY A 116 -2.92 12.02 -13.15
N PHE A 117 -3.81 11.38 -13.91
CA PHE A 117 -5.14 11.01 -13.45
C PHE A 117 -5.12 9.93 -12.36
N ALA A 118 -4.24 8.94 -12.46
CA ALA A 118 -4.09 7.91 -11.43
C ALA A 118 -3.59 8.49 -10.10
N ILE A 119 -2.62 9.41 -10.16
CA ILE A 119 -2.08 10.10 -8.99
C ILE A 119 -3.13 11.06 -8.39
N SER A 120 -3.83 11.83 -9.23
CA SER A 120 -4.88 12.75 -8.76
C SER A 120 -6.07 12.01 -8.15
N GLY A 121 -6.49 10.89 -8.74
CA GLY A 121 -7.52 10.01 -8.18
C GLY A 121 -7.13 9.45 -6.81
N GLY A 122 -5.85 9.09 -6.63
CA GLY A 122 -5.29 8.73 -5.33
C GLY A 122 -5.42 9.86 -4.30
N GLY A 123 -5.03 11.08 -4.69
CA GLY A 123 -5.15 12.29 -3.85
C GLY A 123 -6.59 12.61 -3.46
N ILE A 124 -7.52 12.58 -4.42
CA ILE A 124 -8.95 12.82 -4.17
C ILE A 124 -9.50 11.80 -3.17
N THR A 125 -9.14 10.52 -3.34
CA THR A 125 -9.59 9.46 -2.42
C THR A 125 -9.06 9.70 -1.00
N ILE A 126 -7.81 10.13 -0.86
CA ILE A 126 -7.21 10.47 0.44
C ILE A 126 -7.98 11.61 1.12
N VAL A 127 -8.33 12.66 0.37
CA VAL A 127 -9.07 13.81 0.90
C VAL A 127 -10.45 13.35 1.36
N ILE A 128 -11.19 12.64 0.50
CA ILE A 128 -12.54 12.13 0.82
C ILE A 128 -12.51 11.27 2.07
N ILE A 129 -11.57 10.33 2.18
CA ILE A 129 -11.48 9.44 3.33
C ILE A 129 -11.09 10.21 4.59
N SER A 130 -10.09 11.09 4.52
CA SER A 130 -9.64 11.89 5.68
C SER A 130 -10.73 12.81 6.23
N LEU A 131 -11.59 13.34 5.36
CA LEU A 131 -12.74 14.16 5.76
C LEU A 131 -13.90 13.32 6.29
N SER A 132 -14.08 12.10 5.79
CA SER A 132 -15.20 11.23 6.18
C SER A 132 -14.93 10.49 7.48
N LEU A 133 -13.70 9.99 7.68
CA LEU A 133 -13.33 9.13 8.81
C LEU A 133 -13.74 9.67 10.19
N PRO A 134 -13.53 10.97 10.52
CA PRO A 134 -13.89 11.51 11.83
C PRO A 134 -15.38 11.37 12.18
N TYR A 135 -16.27 11.29 11.18
CA TYR A 135 -17.71 11.10 11.41
C TYR A 135 -18.05 9.65 11.78
N PHE A 136 -17.33 8.68 11.23
CA PHE A 136 -17.55 7.26 11.46
C PHE A 136 -16.84 6.75 12.72
N VAL A 137 -15.72 7.36 13.10
CA VAL A 137 -14.91 6.94 14.25
C VAL A 137 -15.50 7.39 15.61
N LYS A 138 -16.62 8.13 15.61
CA LYS A 138 -17.30 8.60 16.83
C LYS A 138 -17.70 7.46 17.77
N ASN A 139 -18.10 6.30 17.24
CA ASN A 139 -18.52 5.16 18.05
C ASN A 139 -17.36 4.22 18.42
N GLY A 140 -16.15 4.50 17.92
CA GLY A 140 -14.95 3.71 18.16
C GLY A 140 -14.13 3.46 16.89
N PRO A 141 -12.92 2.90 17.04
CA PRO A 141 -12.02 2.66 15.93
C PRO A 141 -12.51 1.57 14.97
N SER A 142 -13.32 0.61 15.43
CA SER A 142 -13.90 -0.46 14.60
C SER A 142 -14.65 0.07 13.40
N ASP A 143 -15.46 1.12 13.55
CA ASP A 143 -16.27 1.70 12.47
C ASP A 143 -15.38 2.32 11.38
N GLY A 144 -14.25 2.92 11.77
CA GLY A 144 -13.26 3.42 10.81
C GLY A 144 -12.56 2.29 10.04
N TRP A 145 -12.20 1.19 10.73
CA TRP A 145 -11.67 -0.01 10.08
C TRP A 145 -12.68 -0.67 9.13
N PHE A 146 -13.96 -0.66 9.51
CA PHE A 146 -15.04 -1.18 8.69
C PHE A 146 -15.22 -0.38 7.40
N LEU A 147 -15.23 0.95 7.50
CA LEU A 147 -15.30 1.83 6.34
C LEU A 147 -14.11 1.61 5.39
N GLU A 148 -12.89 1.52 5.93
CA GLU A 148 -11.68 1.18 5.17
C GLU A 148 -11.81 -0.18 4.47
N ALA A 149 -12.33 -1.19 5.17
CA ALA A 149 -12.52 -2.54 4.63
C ALA A 149 -13.54 -2.53 3.48
N ILE A 150 -14.67 -1.83 3.63
CA ILE A 150 -15.69 -1.69 2.58
C ILE A 150 -15.11 -0.99 1.35
N ILE A 151 -14.42 0.14 1.54
CA ILE A 151 -13.82 0.87 0.42
C ILE A 151 -12.78 0.00 -0.29
N THR A 152 -11.95 -0.71 0.47
CA THR A 152 -10.95 -1.63 -0.09
C THR A 152 -11.61 -2.77 -0.87
N LEU A 153 -12.68 -3.35 -0.32
CA LEU A 153 -13.45 -4.40 -0.99
C LEU A 153 -14.10 -3.88 -2.28
N PHE A 154 -14.72 -2.70 -2.25
CA PHE A 154 -15.32 -2.08 -3.42
C PHE A 154 -14.27 -1.84 -4.53
N VAL A 155 -13.13 -1.25 -4.17
CA VAL A 155 -12.02 -1.04 -5.10
C VAL A 155 -11.50 -2.39 -5.63
N ALA A 156 -11.40 -3.42 -4.78
CA ALA A 156 -10.98 -4.74 -5.19
C ALA A 156 -11.95 -5.37 -6.20
N LEU A 157 -13.26 -5.27 -5.97
CA LEU A 157 -14.30 -5.76 -6.87
C LEU A 157 -14.29 -5.03 -8.21
N VAL A 158 -14.15 -3.70 -8.20
CA VAL A 158 -14.04 -2.90 -9.42
C VAL A 158 -12.75 -3.22 -10.17
N ALA A 159 -11.62 -3.39 -9.49
CA ALA A 159 -10.32 -3.68 -10.10
C ALA A 159 -10.21 -5.12 -10.62
N TRP A 160 -10.95 -6.07 -10.04
CA TRP A 160 -10.91 -7.49 -10.36
C TRP A 160 -11.09 -7.81 -11.86
N PRO A 161 -12.13 -7.29 -12.56
CA PRO A 161 -12.31 -7.53 -13.99
C PRO A 161 -11.15 -6.96 -14.81
N PHE A 162 -10.63 -5.77 -14.48
CA PHE A 162 -9.49 -5.17 -15.22
C PHE A 162 -8.21 -6.02 -15.10
N ILE A 163 -7.95 -6.60 -13.93
CA ILE A 163 -6.82 -7.54 -13.74
C ILE A 163 -7.06 -8.85 -14.50
N SER A 164 -8.33 -9.27 -14.65
CA SER A 164 -8.69 -10.47 -15.42
C SER A 164 -8.52 -10.29 -16.94
N THR A 165 -8.66 -9.06 -17.44
CA THR A 165 -8.51 -8.72 -18.86
C THR A 165 -7.06 -8.35 -19.21
N ALA A 166 -6.20 -8.11 -18.21
CA ALA A 166 -4.79 -7.81 -18.43
C ALA A 166 -4.09 -8.99 -19.17
N PRO A 167 -3.36 -8.74 -20.28
CA PRO A 167 -2.80 -9.79 -21.13
C PRO A 167 -1.98 -10.83 -20.36
N HIS A 168 -2.19 -12.11 -20.68
CA HIS A 168 -1.33 -13.21 -20.24
C HIS A 168 -0.02 -13.17 -21.03
N GLN A 169 0.91 -12.27 -20.70
CA GLN A 169 2.24 -12.33 -21.30
C GLN A 169 3.36 -12.04 -20.32
N ARG A 170 4.00 -13.15 -19.90
CA ARG A 170 5.45 -13.21 -19.69
C ARG A 170 6.10 -12.76 -20.99
N GLN A 171 6.60 -11.53 -21.02
CA GLN A 171 7.91 -11.30 -21.59
C GLN A 171 8.64 -10.36 -20.62
N PRO A 172 9.76 -10.80 -20.01
CA PRO A 172 10.75 -9.83 -19.61
C PRO A 172 11.04 -9.06 -20.90
N SER A 173 10.79 -7.75 -20.90
CA SER A 173 11.35 -6.93 -21.98
C SER A 173 12.82 -7.31 -22.07
N LYS A 174 13.35 -7.56 -23.26
CA LYS A 174 14.80 -7.69 -23.45
C LYS A 174 15.54 -6.40 -23.05
N ASP A 175 14.81 -5.32 -22.79
CA ASP A 175 15.27 -4.13 -22.06
C ASP A 175 15.17 -4.28 -20.54
N ALA A 176 15.16 -5.51 -20.03
CA ALA A 176 15.21 -5.82 -18.61
C ALA A 176 16.47 -5.14 -18.05
N ILE A 177 16.22 -4.05 -17.32
CA ILE A 177 17.12 -3.41 -16.36
C ILE A 177 18.58 -3.65 -16.76
N LYS A 178 19.13 -2.82 -17.67
CA LYS A 178 20.58 -2.78 -17.83
C LYS A 178 21.17 -2.69 -16.42
N PRO A 179 22.06 -3.61 -16.01
CA PRO A 179 22.64 -3.55 -14.68
C PRO A 179 23.16 -2.13 -14.49
N LEU A 180 22.63 -1.44 -13.48
CA LEU A 180 23.04 -0.08 -13.18
C LEU A 180 24.57 -0.12 -13.09
N GLU A 181 25.24 0.68 -13.91
CA GLU A 181 26.69 0.86 -13.78
C GLU A 181 27.00 1.11 -12.30
N PHE A 182 28.08 0.51 -11.80
CA PHE A 182 28.40 0.46 -10.37
C PHE A 182 28.26 1.82 -9.65
N ARG A 183 28.56 2.93 -10.35
CA ARG A 183 28.37 4.31 -9.86
C ARG A 183 26.90 4.73 -9.72
N ARG A 184 26.04 4.38 -10.68
CA ARG A 184 24.58 4.66 -10.63
C ARG A 184 23.90 3.77 -9.59
N GLY A 185 24.33 2.52 -9.44
CA GLY A 185 23.86 1.63 -8.37
C GLY A 185 24.19 2.18 -6.98
N ARG A 186 25.41 2.69 -6.79
CA ARG A 186 25.84 3.34 -5.55
C ARG A 186 25.08 4.64 -5.28
N LEU A 187 24.79 5.44 -6.31
CA LEU A 187 23.98 6.65 -6.19
C LEU A 187 22.53 6.34 -5.79
N VAL A 188 21.89 5.33 -6.41
CA VAL A 188 20.54 4.88 -6.04
C VAL A 188 20.51 4.35 -4.61
N LEU A 189 21.54 3.58 -4.22
CA LEU A 189 21.71 3.07 -2.85
C LEU A 189 21.90 4.23 -1.86
N LEU A 190 22.74 5.22 -2.17
CA LEU A 190 22.99 6.39 -1.33
C LEU A 190 21.75 7.29 -1.23
N THR A 191 21.00 7.49 -2.32
CA THR A 191 19.71 8.20 -2.26
C THR A 191 18.67 7.41 -1.49
N GLY A 192 18.64 6.08 -1.61
CA GLY A 192 17.76 5.22 -0.83
C GLY A 192 18.07 5.29 0.67
N ILE A 193 19.36 5.19 1.03
CA ILE A 193 19.85 5.34 2.40
C ILE A 193 19.55 6.74 2.93
N SER A 194 19.76 7.79 2.13
CA SER A 194 19.41 9.18 2.49
C SER A 194 17.92 9.36 2.75
N TYR A 195 17.04 8.79 1.91
CA TYR A 195 15.59 8.80 2.13
C TYR A 195 15.16 8.00 3.38
N MET A 196 15.84 6.87 3.66
CA MET A 196 15.60 6.10 4.89
C MET A 196 16.04 6.88 6.14
N LEU A 197 17.22 7.49 6.10
CA LEU A 197 17.75 8.33 7.19
C LEU A 197 16.87 9.58 7.40
N MET A 198 16.39 10.21 6.32
CA MET A 198 15.46 11.33 6.39
C MET A 198 14.12 10.92 7.02
N SER A 199 13.64 9.70 6.77
CA SER A 199 12.43 9.17 7.42
C SER A 199 12.64 8.91 8.92
N ILE A 200 13.86 8.50 9.33
CA ILE A 200 14.24 8.32 10.74
C ILE A 200 14.32 9.69 11.46
N SER A 201 14.82 10.74 10.79
CA SER A 201 14.92 12.09 11.36
C SER A 201 13.59 12.81 11.57
N ILE A 202 12.48 12.36 10.98
CA ILE A 202 11.15 13.02 11.14
C ILE A 202 10.41 12.50 12.38
N LEU A 203 10.80 11.35 12.92
CA LEU A 203 10.18 10.72 14.10
C LEU A 203 10.31 11.48 15.43
N PRO A 204 11.37 12.27 15.73
CA PRO A 204 11.48 12.94 17.03
C PRO A 204 10.60 14.19 17.18
N HIS A 205 10.05 14.73 16.09
CA HIS A 205 9.41 16.06 16.10
C HIS A 205 7.88 16.03 16.02
N THR A 206 7.27 14.84 16.04
CA THR A 206 5.81 14.65 15.86
C THR A 206 5.13 13.88 17.00
N LEU A 207 5.83 13.66 18.13
CA LEU A 207 5.26 13.14 19.37
C LEU A 207 4.81 14.27 20.31
#